data_AF-A0A259M2X0-F1
#
_entry.id   AF-A0A259M2X0-F1
#
_cell.length_a   1.000
_cell.length_b   1.000
_cell.length_c   1.000
_cell.angle_alpha   90.00
_cell.angle_beta   90.00
_cell.angle_gamma   90.00
#
_symmetry.space_group_name_H-M   'P 1'
#
loop_
_entity.id
_entity.type
_entity.pdbx_description
1 polymer ?
#
loop_
_entity_poly.entity_id
_entity_poly.type
_entity_poly.pdbx_seq_one_letter_code
_entity_poly.pdbx_strand_id
1 'polypeptide(L)' 'MRIDPPQRSFWRNLSVVWLVPVVALVVSLGIAWQTFAERGVQIQIAFTNASGVVAGETTIRYRDVVIG' A
#
# COMPACT_ATOMS: atom_id res chain seq x y z
N MET A 1 13.03 -2.90 -55.14
CA MET A 1 11.76 -3.00 -54.37
C MET A 1 12.07 -2.67 -52.93
N ARG A 2 11.73 -1.47 -52.45
CA ARG A 2 11.88 -1.09 -51.03
C ARG A 2 10.64 -1.60 -50.30
N ILE A 3 10.86 -2.40 -49.26
CA ILE A 3 9.79 -2.98 -48.44
C ILE A 3 9.73 -2.14 -47.18
N ASP A 4 8.70 -1.29 -47.06
CA ASP A 4 8.40 -0.56 -45.83
C ASP A 4 7.68 -1.50 -44.86
N PRO A 5 8.19 -1.72 -43.63
CA PRO A 5 7.54 -2.61 -42.68
C PRO A 5 6.28 -1.95 -42.11
N PRO A 6 5.20 -2.70 -41.85
CA PRO A 6 3.99 -2.16 -41.27
C PRO A 6 4.26 -1.69 -39.84
N GLN A 7 4.15 -0.38 -39.59
CA GLN A 7 4.09 0.16 -38.23
C GLN A 7 2.84 -0.40 -37.53
N ARG A 8 3.04 -1.44 -36.70
CA ARG A 8 2.01 -1.93 -35.80
C ARG A 8 1.84 -0.89 -34.69
N SER A 9 0.88 0.01 -34.88
CA SER A 9 0.46 0.96 -33.86
C SER A 9 0.03 0.19 -32.61
N PHE A 10 0.85 0.28 -31.56
CA PHE A 10 0.61 -0.28 -30.21
C PHE A 10 -0.75 0.17 -29.63
N TRP A 11 -1.28 1.28 -30.15
CA TRP A 11 -2.51 1.94 -29.71
C TRP A 11 -3.79 1.36 -30.32
N ARG A 12 -3.71 0.51 -31.35
CA ARG A 12 -4.91 0.01 -32.06
C ARG A 12 -5.71 -1.02 -31.25
N ASN A 13 -5.11 -1.61 -30.22
CA ASN A 13 -5.75 -2.64 -29.37
C ASN A 13 -6.24 -2.08 -28.01
N LEU A 14 -6.06 -0.78 -27.76
CA LEU A 14 -6.27 -0.15 -26.45
C LEU A 14 -7.70 0.42 -26.29
N SER A 15 -8.70 -0.08 -27.01
CA SER A 15 -9.97 0.66 -27.19
C SER A 15 -10.97 0.48 -26.03
N VAL A 16 -11.15 -0.75 -25.50
CA VAL A 16 -12.14 -1.00 -24.41
C VAL A 16 -11.63 -2.00 -23.37
N VAL A 17 -10.89 -3.03 -23.80
CA VAL A 17 -10.35 -4.07 -22.91
C VAL A 17 -9.41 -3.48 -21.83
N TRP A 18 -8.76 -2.36 -22.13
CA TRP A 18 -7.84 -1.69 -21.20
C TRP A 18 -8.54 -0.96 -20.05
N LEU A 19 -9.86 -0.83 -20.09
CA LEU A 19 -10.64 -0.26 -18.98
C LEU A 19 -10.58 -1.16 -17.74
N VAL A 20 -10.57 -2.48 -17.93
CA VAL A 20 -10.46 -3.46 -16.84
C VAL A 20 -9.17 -3.30 -16.01
N PRO A 21 -7.96 -3.30 -16.61
CA PRO A 21 -6.74 -3.12 -15.84
C PRO A 21 -6.65 -1.72 -15.21
N VAL A 22 -7.19 -0.68 -15.84
CA VAL A 22 -7.25 0.67 -15.26
C VAL A 22 -8.12 0.70 -14.01
N VAL A 23 -9.32 0.12 -14.07
CA VAL A 23 -10.22 0.04 -12.91
C VAL A 23 -9.57 -0.76 -11.79
N ALA A 24 -8.94 -1.89 -12.11
CA ALA A 24 -8.21 -2.69 -11.13
C ALA A 24 -7.09 -1.88 -10.44
N LEU A 25 -6.33 -1.09 -11.19
CA LEU A 25 -5.33 -0.17 -10.65
C LEU A 25 -5.94 0.86 -9.70
N VAL A 26 -7.05 1.50 -10.11
CA VAL A 26 -7.73 2.51 -9.29
C VAL A 26 -8.22 1.92 -7.97
N VAL A 27 -8.86 0.74 -8.01
CA VAL A 27 -9.32 0.04 -6.80
C VAL A 27 -8.14 -0.31 -5.89
N SER A 28 -7.05 -0.82 -6.47
CA SER A 28 -5.86 -1.21 -5.70
C SER A 28 -5.22 0.00 -5.01
N LEU A 29 -5.09 1.13 -5.71
CA LEU A 29 -4.61 2.38 -5.12
C LEU A 29 -5.57 2.90 -4.05
N GLY A 30 -6.87 2.83 -4.28
CA GLY A 30 -7.89 3.26 -3.33
C GLY A 30 -7.79 2.50 -2.01
N ILE A 31 -7.68 1.17 -2.07
CA ILE A 31 -7.49 0.33 -0.87
C ILE A 31 -6.17 0.68 -0.18
N ALA A 32 -5.07 0.77 -0.92
CA ALA A 32 -3.77 1.11 -0.34
C ALA A 32 -3.79 2.46 0.39
N TRP A 33 -4.46 3.45 -0.20
CA TRP A 33 -4.66 4.77 0.39
C TRP A 33 -5.54 4.69 1.63
N GLN A 34 -6.66 3.96 1.56
CA GLN A 34 -7.54 3.77 2.70
C GLN A 34 -6.80 3.14 3.87
N THR A 35 -6.07 2.05 3.63
CA THR A 35 -5.26 1.41 4.67
C THR A 35 -4.17 2.34 5.19
N PHE A 36 -3.58 3.20 4.35
CA PHE A 36 -2.60 4.19 4.80
C PHE A 36 -3.23 5.29 5.67
N ALA A 37 -4.42 5.75 5.32
CA ALA A 37 -5.14 6.79 6.06
C ALA A 37 -5.77 6.26 7.37
N GLU A 38 -6.21 5.00 7.40
CA GLU A 38 -6.80 4.35 8.58
C GLU A 38 -5.77 3.76 9.54
N ARG A 39 -4.53 3.54 9.09
CA ARG A 39 -3.42 3.20 9.97
C ARG A 39 -3.26 4.36 10.95
N GLY A 40 -3.83 4.20 12.14
CA GLY A 40 -3.81 5.20 13.20
C GLY A 40 -2.40 5.68 13.53
N VAL A 41 -2.28 6.64 14.44
CA VAL A 41 -0.97 7.23 14.81
C VAL A 41 0.00 6.13 15.25
N GLN A 42 1.12 6.00 14.53
CA GLN A 42 2.22 5.12 14.91
C GLN A 42 2.96 5.75 16.08
N ILE A 43 2.75 5.22 17.29
CA ILE A 43 3.42 5.70 18.50
C ILE A 43 4.79 5.01 18.60
N GLN A 44 5.87 5.81 18.54
CA GLN A 44 7.23 5.34 18.76
C GLN A 44 7.69 5.80 20.15
N ILE A 45 8.12 4.85 20.98
CA ILE A 45 8.60 5.12 22.35
C ILE A 45 10.09 4.79 22.38
N ALA A 46 10.91 5.79 22.72
CA ALA A 46 12.35 5.62 22.86
C ALA A 46 12.72 5.47 24.34
N PHE A 47 13.55 4.48 24.66
CA PHE A 47 14.07 4.25 26.00
C PHE A 47 15.60 4.33 25.98
N THR A 48 16.19 4.93 27.00
CA THR A 48 17.66 4.91 27.19
C THR A 48 18.15 3.51 27.55
N ASN A 49 17.32 2.72 28.23
CA ASN A 49 17.58 1.32 28.56
C ASN A 49 16.25 0.56 28.58
N ALA A 50 16.13 -0.47 27.75
CA ALA A 50 14.90 -1.27 27.59
C ALA A 50 15.07 -2.70 28.13
N SER A 51 15.95 -2.90 29.12
CA SER A 51 16.22 -4.24 29.66
C SER A 51 14.94 -4.87 30.21
N GLY A 52 14.54 -6.02 29.66
CA GLY A 52 13.32 -6.73 30.04
C GLY A 52 12.04 -6.34 29.30
N VAL A 53 12.11 -5.40 28.34
CA VAL A 53 10.99 -5.09 27.45
C VAL A 53 11.13 -5.91 26.17
N VAL A 54 10.10 -6.70 25.84
CA VAL A 54 10.06 -7.55 24.65
C VAL A 54 8.91 -7.06 23.76
N ALA A 55 9.25 -6.70 22.52
CA ALA A 55 8.27 -6.26 21.53
C ALA A 55 7.21 -7.35 21.30
N GLY A 56 5.92 -6.99 21.44
CA GLY A 56 4.80 -7.91 21.25
C GLY A 56 4.47 -8.80 22.45
N GLU A 57 5.28 -8.79 23.52
CA GLU A 57 5.01 -9.55 24.75
C GLU A 57 4.75 -8.61 25.94
N THR A 58 5.42 -7.46 26.00
CA THR A 58 5.18 -6.46 27.04
C THR A 58 3.96 -5.61 26.71
N THR A 59 2.88 -5.77 27.49
CA THR A 59 1.62 -5.04 27.34
C THR A 59 1.77 -3.56 27.70
N ILE A 60 1.21 -2.66 26.89
CA ILE A 60 1.16 -1.23 27.16
C ILE A 60 -0.14 -0.90 27.89
N ARG A 61 -0.02 -0.20 29.02
CA ARG A 61 -1.17 0.25 29.84
C ARG A 61 -1.17 1.76 30.01
N TYR A 62 -2.34 2.36 29.92
CA TYR A 62 -2.58 3.75 30.28
C TYR A 62 -3.74 3.82 31.27
N ARG A 63 -3.49 4.37 32.46
CA ARG A 63 -4.49 4.47 33.55
C ARG A 63 -5.16 3.13 33.86
N ASP A 64 -4.34 2.10 34.05
CA ASP A 64 -4.78 0.71 34.31
C ASP A 64 -5.59 0.04 33.18
N VAL A 65 -5.70 0.68 32.01
CA VAL A 65 -6.36 0.11 30.82
C VAL A 65 -5.30 -0.38 29.83
N VAL A 66 -5.44 -1.61 29.36
CA VAL A 66 -4.61 -2.20 28.30
C VAL A 66 -4.96 -1.54 26.96
N ILE A 67 -3.95 -0.99 26.30
CA ILE A 67 -4.09 -0.31 25.00
C ILE A 67 -3.27 -0.97 23.87
N GLY A 68 -2.48 -2.00 24.18
CA GLY A 68 -1.67 -2.75 23.23
C GLY A 68 -0.93 -3.90 23.88
#